data_AF-A0A2A3T793-F1
#
_entry.id   AF-A0A2A3T793-F1
#
_cell.length_a   1.000
_cell.length_b   1.000
_cell.length_c   1.000
_cell.angle_alpha   90.00
_cell.angle_beta   90.00
_cell.angle_gamma   90.00
#
_symmetry.space_group_name_H-M   'P 1'
#
loop_
_entity.id
_entity.type
_entity.pdbx_description
1 polymer ?
#
loop_
_entity_poly.entity_id
_entity_poly.type
_entity_poly.pdbx_seq_one_letter_code
_entity_poly.pdbx_strand_id
1 'polypeptide(L)'
;MTVIEQKLDEILSDLDLIKNHLKIVPDRDSEIIDLKSSISEYEKYAQQELKLNEKTITNQLSILSRFLHHSKGIINKESVKLYLDTKESDSWKSNQIKALRRYIRDYLKLGNWIESFEFAKTHAKIKHLPSDQELLEFVKNLKGESQIVFLLLYTSGLRIGEITKLKVQNLNFEINSIDASNIHDGDTKHSWVSFFTSPLAKILQTYVEENYLDDGEKIFSVESRTIQNNFKLVSQKLGIELTPHVLRSIFTEKCTIAKIPDKYIDALCGRTSPSIISKHYTDYSPEKLRIQYNLVEPLLTL
;
A
#
# COMPACT_ATOMS: atom_id res chain seq x y z
N MET A 1 42.84 33.91 -29.11
CA MET A 1 42.62 33.34 -27.77
C MET A 1 43.97 33.06 -27.14
N THR A 2 44.16 33.49 -25.90
CA THR A 2 45.36 33.17 -25.12
C THR A 2 45.37 31.68 -24.78
N VAL A 3 46.56 31.08 -24.58
CA VAL A 3 46.72 29.66 -24.21
C VAL A 3 45.90 29.28 -22.96
N ILE A 4 45.60 30.27 -22.10
CA ILE A 4 44.76 30.11 -20.91
C ILE A 4 43.28 29.88 -21.29
N GLU A 5 42.75 30.62 -22.28
CA GLU A 5 41.37 30.46 -22.76
C GLU A 5 41.17 29.08 -23.39
N GLN A 6 42.14 28.58 -24.17
CA GLN A 6 42.08 27.24 -24.75
C GLN A 6 42.07 26.13 -23.68
N LYS A 7 42.90 26.26 -22.63
CA LYS A 7 42.90 25.30 -21.53
C LYS A 7 41.62 25.35 -20.70
N LEU A 8 41.01 26.52 -20.56
CA LEU A 8 39.73 26.68 -19.86
C LEU A 8 38.60 25.99 -20.65
N ASP A 9 38.57 26.15 -21.97
CA ASP A 9 37.57 25.50 -22.83
C ASP A 9 37.72 23.97 -22.82
N GLU A 10 38.95 23.43 -22.83
CA GLU A 10 39.19 21.99 -22.65
C GLU A 10 38.66 21.47 -21.31
N ILE A 11 38.95 22.16 -20.20
CA ILE A 11 38.46 21.77 -18.87
C ILE A 11 36.93 21.80 -18.80
N LEU A 12 36.29 22.81 -19.40
CA LEU A 12 34.83 22.89 -19.44
C LEU A 12 34.21 21.76 -20.27
N SER A 13 34.85 21.39 -21.39
CA SER A 13 34.43 20.26 -22.22
C SER A 13 34.54 18.92 -21.49
N ASP A 14 35.67 18.67 -20.82
CA ASP A 14 35.88 17.46 -20.01
C ASP A 14 34.89 17.38 -18.84
N LEU A 15 34.61 18.50 -18.19
CA LEU A 15 33.59 18.58 -17.13
C LEU A 15 32.19 18.23 -17.66
N ASP A 16 31.82 18.66 -18.86
CA ASP A 16 30.53 18.31 -19.45
C ASP A 16 30.46 16.84 -19.88
N LEU A 17 31.56 16.27 -20.38
CA LEU A 17 31.64 14.83 -20.63
C LEU A 17 31.49 14.00 -19.34
N ILE A 18 32.13 14.43 -18.25
CA ILE A 18 32.01 13.80 -16.92
C ILE A 18 30.58 13.93 -16.39
N LYS A 19 29.96 15.12 -16.48
CA LYS A 19 28.56 15.31 -16.06
C LYS A 19 27.60 14.43 -16.85
N ASN A 20 27.78 14.33 -18.17
CA ASN A 20 26.97 13.48 -19.03
C ASN A 20 27.15 11.99 -18.69
N HIS A 21 28.39 11.55 -18.45
CA HIS A 21 28.69 10.17 -18.06
C HIS A 21 28.09 9.81 -16.69
N LEU A 22 28.14 10.75 -15.73
CA LEU A 22 27.57 10.59 -14.39
C LEU A 22 26.06 10.89 -14.32
N LYS A 23 25.42 11.24 -15.44
CA LYS A 23 24.02 11.71 -15.51
C LYS A 23 23.71 12.82 -14.50
N ILE A 24 24.69 13.69 -14.23
CA ILE A 24 24.54 14.83 -13.35
C ILE A 24 23.71 15.86 -14.10
N VAL A 25 22.41 15.87 -13.84
CA VAL A 25 21.55 16.98 -14.24
C VAL A 25 21.84 18.12 -13.27
N PRO A 26 22.37 19.27 -13.76
CA PRO A 26 22.72 20.39 -12.89
C PRO A 26 21.48 20.86 -12.12
N ASP A 27 21.69 21.26 -10.86
CA ASP A 27 20.64 21.84 -10.02
C ASP A 27 20.12 23.11 -10.71
N ARG A 28 18.91 23.04 -11.27
CA ARG A 28 18.26 24.16 -11.95
C ARG A 28 17.09 24.63 -11.10
N ASP A 29 17.10 25.92 -10.78
CA ASP A 29 15.93 26.58 -10.23
C ASP A 29 14.94 26.86 -11.36
N SER A 30 13.65 26.69 -11.08
CA SER A 30 12.60 26.93 -12.06
C SER A 30 11.39 27.58 -11.40
N GLU A 31 10.70 28.44 -12.15
CA GLU A 31 9.41 29.01 -11.76
C GLU A 31 8.34 28.51 -12.74
N ILE A 32 7.25 27.98 -12.20
CA ILE A 32 6.08 27.56 -12.97
C ILE A 32 5.05 28.68 -12.92
N ILE A 33 4.81 29.32 -14.07
CA ILE A 33 3.85 30.43 -14.19
C ILE A 33 2.41 29.90 -14.25
N ASP A 34 2.16 28.88 -15.10
CA ASP A 34 0.85 28.23 -15.20
C ASP A 34 0.82 26.92 -14.41
N LEU A 35 0.41 27.03 -13.14
CA LEU A 35 0.32 25.89 -12.23
C LEU A 35 -0.69 24.85 -12.72
N LYS A 36 -1.81 25.28 -13.33
CA LYS A 36 -2.88 24.37 -13.74
C LYS A 36 -2.45 23.54 -14.95
N SER A 37 -1.86 24.20 -15.96
CA SER A 37 -1.36 23.48 -17.14
C SER A 37 -0.27 22.48 -16.75
N SER A 38 0.69 22.89 -15.92
CA SER A 38 1.79 22.02 -15.49
C SER A 38 1.31 20.76 -14.74
N ILE A 39 0.28 20.88 -13.91
CA ILE A 39 -0.32 19.74 -13.19
C ILE A 39 -1.08 18.83 -14.16
N SER A 40 -1.81 19.39 -15.12
CA SER A 40 -2.55 18.60 -16.13
C SER A 40 -1.62 17.86 -17.08
N GLU A 41 -0.49 18.45 -17.45
CA GLU A 41 0.53 17.77 -18.26
C GLU A 41 1.23 16.67 -17.48
N TYR A 42 1.54 16.89 -16.20
CA TYR A 42 2.05 15.84 -15.33
C TYR A 42 1.07 14.67 -15.18
N GLU A 43 -0.23 14.94 -15.10
CA GLU A 43 -1.26 13.89 -15.07
C GLU A 43 -1.16 12.99 -16.31
N LYS A 44 -1.07 13.58 -17.51
CA LYS A 44 -0.88 12.82 -18.76
C LYS A 44 0.40 12.00 -18.74
N TYR A 45 1.52 12.59 -18.29
CA TYR A 45 2.78 11.89 -18.13
C TYR A 45 2.67 10.69 -17.15
N ALA A 46 2.01 10.90 -16.01
CA ALA A 46 1.82 9.87 -15.00
C ALA A 46 0.93 8.71 -15.50
N GLN A 47 -0.07 9.00 -16.35
CA GLN A 47 -0.94 8.02 -16.98
C GLN A 47 -0.23 7.26 -18.11
N GLN A 48 0.44 7.96 -19.03
CA GLN A 48 0.94 7.39 -20.28
C GLN A 48 2.33 6.76 -20.13
N GLU A 49 3.25 7.48 -19.50
CA GLU A 49 4.65 7.08 -19.39
C GLU A 49 4.89 6.21 -18.16
N LEU A 50 4.36 6.63 -17.01
CA LEU A 50 4.54 5.90 -15.75
C LEU A 50 3.49 4.81 -15.51
N LYS A 51 2.37 4.85 -16.23
CA LYS A 51 1.24 3.90 -16.12
C LYS A 51 0.80 3.69 -14.67
N LEU A 52 0.74 4.77 -13.90
CA LEU A 52 0.37 4.72 -12.49
C LEU A 52 -1.14 4.48 -12.33
N ASN A 53 -1.55 3.81 -11.25
CA ASN A 53 -2.96 3.70 -10.92
C ASN A 53 -3.57 5.07 -10.60
N GLU A 54 -4.85 5.26 -10.97
CA GLU A 54 -5.57 6.53 -10.84
C GLU A 54 -5.50 7.11 -9.42
N LYS A 55 -5.70 6.28 -8.39
CA LYS A 55 -5.65 6.72 -6.99
C LYS A 55 -4.30 7.33 -6.61
N THR A 56 -3.21 6.78 -7.14
CA THR A 56 -1.84 7.29 -6.94
C THR A 56 -1.68 8.62 -7.67
N ILE A 57 -2.20 8.73 -8.89
CA ILE A 57 -2.19 9.97 -9.67
C ILE A 57 -2.96 11.06 -8.92
N THR A 58 -4.22 10.83 -8.54
CA THR A 58 -5.02 11.80 -7.76
C THR A 58 -4.29 12.26 -6.49
N ASN A 59 -3.66 11.33 -5.77
CA ASN A 59 -2.89 11.69 -4.57
C ASN A 59 -1.66 12.53 -4.89
N GLN A 60 -0.91 12.20 -5.94
CA GLN A 60 0.23 13.01 -6.40
C GLN A 60 -0.23 14.40 -6.85
N LEU A 61 -1.26 14.51 -7.70
CA LEU A 61 -1.80 15.79 -8.15
C LEU A 61 -2.24 16.66 -6.96
N SER A 62 -2.92 16.07 -5.97
CA SER A 62 -3.29 16.78 -4.74
C SER A 62 -2.07 17.33 -3.97
N ILE A 63 -0.99 16.56 -3.91
CA ILE A 63 0.27 17.00 -3.28
C ILE A 63 0.90 18.14 -4.09
N LEU A 64 1.00 17.96 -5.41
CA LEU A 64 1.61 18.95 -6.31
C LEU A 64 0.85 20.27 -6.30
N SER A 65 -0.49 20.24 -6.33
CA SER A 65 -1.31 21.47 -6.22
C SER A 65 -1.05 22.20 -4.91
N ARG A 66 -0.92 21.49 -3.79
CA ARG A 66 -0.62 22.10 -2.48
C ARG A 66 0.79 22.69 -2.45
N PHE A 67 1.78 21.96 -2.97
CA PHE A 67 3.16 22.42 -3.04
C PHE A 67 3.31 23.67 -3.93
N LEU A 68 2.78 23.62 -5.15
CA LEU A 68 2.87 24.70 -6.13
C LEU A 68 2.14 25.96 -5.66
N HIS A 69 0.98 25.81 -5.01
CA HIS A 69 0.29 26.94 -4.39
C HIS A 69 1.08 27.53 -3.22
N HIS A 70 1.67 26.69 -2.36
CA HIS A 70 2.48 27.14 -1.22
C HIS A 70 3.76 27.88 -1.66
N SER A 71 4.45 27.34 -2.67
CA SER A 71 5.69 27.89 -3.22
C SER A 71 5.46 29.00 -4.26
N LYS A 72 4.20 29.29 -4.61
CA LYS A 72 3.83 30.22 -5.70
C LYS A 72 4.52 29.88 -7.02
N GLY A 73 4.68 28.59 -7.31
CA GLY A 73 5.32 28.09 -8.53
C GLY A 73 6.85 27.99 -8.48
N ILE A 74 7.51 28.49 -7.42
CA ILE A 74 8.98 28.44 -7.30
C ILE A 74 9.43 27.03 -6.91
N ILE A 75 10.30 26.43 -7.70
CA ILE A 75 10.84 25.08 -7.47
C ILE A 75 12.36 25.15 -7.27
N ASN A 76 12.78 25.02 -6.02
CA ASN A 76 14.18 24.87 -5.62
C ASN A 76 14.27 24.15 -4.26
N LYS A 77 15.50 23.95 -3.75
CA LYS A 77 15.74 23.30 -2.44
C LYS A 77 15.01 24.01 -1.30
N GLU A 78 15.01 25.34 -1.30
CA GLU A 78 14.43 26.14 -0.22
C GLU A 78 12.91 26.05 -0.20
N SER A 79 12.24 26.16 -1.36
CA SER A 79 10.78 26.09 -1.45
C SER A 79 10.25 24.70 -1.07
N VAL A 80 10.97 23.64 -1.44
CA VAL A 80 10.65 22.27 -1.01
C VAL A 80 10.84 22.12 0.49
N LYS A 81 11.95 22.62 1.06
CA LYS A 81 12.19 22.55 2.51
C LYS A 81 11.09 23.26 3.29
N LEU A 82 10.78 24.52 2.92
CA LEU A 82 9.74 25.31 3.56
C LEU A 82 8.38 24.61 3.51
N TYR A 83 8.04 24.00 2.38
CA TYR A 83 6.82 23.22 2.24
C TYR A 83 6.80 21.99 3.15
N LEU A 84 7.89 21.22 3.20
CA LEU A 84 7.99 20.02 4.03
C LEU A 84 7.96 20.35 5.52
N ASP A 85 8.45 21.53 5.93
CA ASP A 85 8.45 22.00 7.31
C ASP A 85 7.08 22.54 7.78
N THR A 86 6.07 22.57 6.90
CA THR A 86 4.69 22.94 7.30
C THR A 86 4.03 21.94 8.25
N LYS A 87 4.54 20.70 8.34
CA LYS A 87 4.00 19.65 9.20
C LYS A 87 5.09 18.73 9.73
N GLU A 88 5.00 18.38 11.01
CA GLU A 88 5.95 17.48 11.67
C GLU A 88 5.76 15.99 11.35
N SER A 89 4.71 15.60 10.61
CA SER A 89 4.43 14.18 10.38
C SER A 89 5.37 13.54 9.34
N ASP A 90 6.22 12.63 9.79
CA ASP A 90 7.14 11.84 8.94
C ASP A 90 6.45 11.09 7.78
N SER A 91 5.28 10.51 8.06
CA SER A 91 4.47 9.81 7.04
C SER A 91 3.97 10.78 5.98
N TRP A 92 3.54 11.98 6.41
CA TRP A 92 3.13 13.03 5.49
C TRP A 92 4.30 13.51 4.64
N LYS A 93 5.45 13.83 5.25
CA LYS A 93 6.68 14.27 4.55
C LYS A 93 7.14 13.21 3.54
N SER A 94 7.13 11.93 3.93
CA SER A 94 7.50 10.83 3.05
C SER A 94 6.61 10.72 1.81
N ASN A 95 5.31 10.93 1.97
CA ASN A 95 4.38 10.95 0.83
C ASN A 95 4.59 12.18 -0.06
N GLN A 96 4.89 13.34 0.54
CA GLN A 96 5.24 14.55 -0.23
C GLN A 96 6.49 14.31 -1.08
N ILE A 97 7.57 13.86 -0.46
CA ILE A 97 8.86 13.60 -1.11
C ILE A 97 8.69 12.63 -2.29
N LYS A 98 7.88 11.57 -2.17
CA LYS A 98 7.62 10.64 -3.28
C LYS A 98 6.99 11.33 -4.48
N ALA A 99 5.97 12.15 -4.27
CA ALA A 99 5.30 12.88 -5.35
C ALA A 99 6.21 13.96 -5.94
N LEU A 100 6.91 14.71 -5.08
CA LEU A 100 7.83 15.76 -5.50
C LEU A 100 9.03 15.20 -6.28
N ARG A 101 9.60 14.05 -5.89
CA ARG A 101 10.66 13.40 -6.69
C ARG A 101 10.16 13.02 -8.08
N ARG A 102 8.96 12.45 -8.18
CA ARG A 102 8.37 12.10 -9.49
C ARG A 102 8.15 13.33 -10.36
N TYR A 103 7.64 14.41 -9.78
CA TYR A 103 7.39 15.63 -10.52
C TYR A 103 8.68 16.40 -10.89
N ILE A 104 9.57 16.64 -9.93
CA ILE A 104 10.76 17.49 -10.10
C ILE A 104 11.87 16.77 -10.87
N ARG A 105 12.18 15.52 -10.48
CA ARG A 105 13.27 14.74 -11.09
C ARG A 105 12.81 14.02 -12.36
N ASP A 106 11.66 13.33 -12.31
CA ASP A 106 11.26 12.46 -13.41
C ASP A 106 10.49 13.19 -14.51
N TYR A 107 9.64 14.17 -14.17
CA TYR A 107 8.88 14.95 -15.14
C TYR A 107 9.63 16.21 -15.59
N LEU A 108 9.93 17.14 -14.68
CA LEU A 108 10.56 18.43 -15.02
C LEU A 108 12.06 18.33 -15.32
N LYS A 109 12.72 17.23 -14.95
CA LYS A 109 14.17 17.01 -15.15
C LYS A 109 15.04 18.11 -14.55
N LEU A 110 14.72 18.60 -13.35
CA LEU A 110 15.44 19.72 -12.70
C LEU A 110 16.69 19.34 -11.89
N GLY A 111 17.11 18.08 -11.94
CA GLY A 111 18.27 17.62 -11.17
C GLY A 111 17.93 16.55 -10.14
N ASN A 112 18.98 15.99 -9.55
CA ASN A 112 18.86 14.99 -8.47
C ASN A 112 18.88 15.63 -7.07
N TRP A 113 18.94 16.95 -6.95
CA TRP A 113 18.94 17.60 -5.64
C TRP A 113 17.77 17.23 -4.74
N ILE A 114 16.60 16.92 -5.30
CA ILE A 114 15.43 16.48 -4.55
C ILE A 114 15.67 15.15 -3.79
N GLU A 115 16.73 14.41 -4.15
CA GLU A 115 17.15 13.20 -3.46
C GLU A 115 17.81 13.48 -2.11
N SER A 116 18.31 14.70 -1.86
CA SER A 116 18.86 15.10 -0.56
C SER A 116 17.81 15.14 0.56
N PHE A 117 16.52 15.19 0.22
CA PHE A 117 15.43 15.08 1.18
C PHE A 117 15.18 13.61 1.51
N GLU A 118 15.81 13.12 2.56
CA GLU A 118 15.70 11.73 2.98
C GLU A 118 14.34 11.41 3.61
N PHE A 119 13.94 10.14 3.49
CA PHE A 119 12.80 9.63 4.24
C PHE A 119 13.18 9.51 5.72
N ALA A 120 12.25 9.81 6.62
CA ALA A 120 12.43 9.57 8.03
C ALA A 120 12.76 8.08 8.26
N LYS A 121 13.87 7.82 8.94
CA LYS A 121 14.27 6.46 9.30
C LYS A 121 13.24 5.91 10.29
N THR A 122 12.51 4.90 9.87
CA THR A 122 11.52 4.26 10.74
C THR A 122 12.26 3.27 11.64
N HIS A 123 12.34 3.56 12.93
CA HIS A 123 12.82 2.58 13.91
C HIS A 123 11.76 1.51 14.13
N ALA A 124 12.17 0.24 14.21
CA ALA A 124 11.28 -0.84 14.58
C ALA A 124 10.75 -0.58 15.99
N LYS A 125 9.42 -0.44 16.11
CA LYS A 125 8.74 -0.34 17.40
C LYS A 125 8.21 -1.70 17.78
N ILE A 126 8.45 -2.13 19.02
CA ILE A 126 7.75 -3.28 19.60
C ILE A 126 6.27 -2.91 19.63
N LYS A 127 5.44 -3.69 18.92
CA LYS A 127 3.99 -3.54 18.95
C LYS A 127 3.43 -4.53 19.95
N HIS A 128 2.66 -4.04 20.92
CA HIS A 128 1.82 -4.89 21.74
C HIS A 128 0.69 -5.43 20.86
N LEU A 129 0.56 -6.75 20.76
CA LEU A 129 -0.55 -7.40 20.07
C LEU A 129 -1.62 -7.76 21.10
N PRO A 130 -2.91 -7.43 20.86
CA PRO A 130 -3.99 -7.81 21.75
C PRO A 130 -4.09 -9.33 21.93
N SER A 131 -4.43 -9.76 23.14
CA SER A 131 -4.72 -11.15 23.49
C SER A 131 -6.01 -11.66 22.85
N ASP A 132 -6.19 -12.98 22.78
CA ASP A 132 -7.40 -13.59 22.21
C ASP A 132 -8.68 -13.16 22.98
N GLN A 133 -8.58 -12.90 24.29
CA GLN A 133 -9.69 -12.35 25.09
C GLN A 133 -10.05 -10.92 24.69
N GLU A 134 -9.05 -10.07 24.46
CA GLU A 134 -9.26 -8.70 23.97
C GLU A 134 -9.84 -8.69 22.56
N LEU A 135 -9.40 -9.60 21.68
CA LEU A 135 -9.96 -9.77 20.34
C LEU A 135 -11.43 -10.21 20.38
N LEU A 136 -11.76 -11.15 21.27
CA LEU A 136 -13.14 -11.61 21.47
C LEU A 136 -14.05 -10.49 21.99
N GLU A 137 -13.57 -9.68 22.95
CA GLU A 137 -14.32 -8.52 23.44
C GLU A 137 -14.47 -7.46 22.34
N PHE A 138 -13.43 -7.23 21.54
CA PHE A 138 -13.46 -6.28 20.44
C PHE A 138 -14.50 -6.66 19.39
N VAL A 139 -14.53 -7.92 18.93
CA VAL A 139 -15.46 -8.37 17.89
C VAL A 139 -16.92 -8.36 18.35
N LYS A 140 -17.18 -8.59 19.65
CA LYS A 140 -18.53 -8.46 20.23
C LYS A 140 -19.06 -7.03 20.22
N ASN A 141 -18.17 -6.04 20.22
CA ASN A 141 -18.53 -4.62 20.16
C ASN A 141 -18.66 -4.09 18.72
N LEU A 142 -18.28 -4.88 17.71
CA LEU A 142 -18.58 -4.61 16.31
C LEU A 142 -19.99 -5.08 15.95
N LYS A 143 -20.58 -4.52 14.90
CA LYS A 143 -21.94 -4.83 14.44
C LYS A 143 -21.98 -5.05 12.92
N GLY A 144 -22.93 -5.88 12.48
CA GLY A 144 -23.21 -6.15 11.07
C GLY A 144 -21.97 -6.60 10.30
N GLU A 145 -21.82 -6.10 9.07
CA GLU A 145 -20.70 -6.43 8.19
C GLU A 145 -19.32 -6.19 8.82
N SER A 146 -19.18 -5.21 9.73
CA SER A 146 -17.89 -4.95 10.39
C SER A 146 -17.41 -6.13 11.22
N GLN A 147 -18.33 -6.90 11.79
CA GLN A 147 -18.02 -8.08 12.58
C GLN A 147 -17.52 -9.23 11.68
N ILE A 148 -18.16 -9.45 10.53
CA ILE A 148 -17.75 -10.48 9.57
C ILE A 148 -16.40 -10.11 8.92
N VAL A 149 -16.23 -8.85 8.54
CA VAL A 149 -14.97 -8.32 8.00
C VAL A 149 -13.82 -8.47 9.01
N PHE A 150 -14.08 -8.26 10.31
CA PHE A 150 -13.09 -8.53 11.35
C PHE A 150 -12.64 -9.99 11.34
N LEU A 151 -13.59 -10.94 11.31
CA LEU A 151 -13.28 -12.37 11.32
C LEU A 151 -12.50 -12.78 10.06
N LEU A 152 -12.86 -12.25 8.90
CA LEU A 152 -12.10 -12.47 7.66
C LEU A 152 -10.69 -11.90 7.74
N LEU A 153 -10.50 -10.69 8.26
CA LEU A 153 -9.17 -10.10 8.45
C LEU A 153 -8.30 -10.93 9.39
N TYR A 154 -8.89 -11.41 10.48
CA TYR A 154 -8.23 -12.23 11.50
C TYR A 154 -7.82 -13.60 10.96
N THR A 155 -8.68 -14.23 10.17
CA THR A 155 -8.49 -15.63 9.73
C THR A 155 -7.75 -15.77 8.41
N SER A 156 -7.88 -14.83 7.47
CA SER A 156 -7.29 -14.96 6.13
C SER A 156 -5.96 -14.22 5.95
N GLY A 157 -5.67 -13.25 6.83
CA GLY A 157 -4.53 -12.36 6.65
C GLY A 157 -4.64 -11.42 5.45
N LEU A 158 -5.77 -11.38 4.71
CA LEU A 158 -5.98 -10.47 3.58
C LEU A 158 -6.03 -9.00 4.03
N ARG A 159 -5.83 -8.08 3.09
CA ARG A 159 -5.95 -6.64 3.36
C ARG A 159 -7.42 -6.23 3.37
N ILE A 160 -7.76 -5.23 4.17
CA ILE A 160 -9.14 -4.70 4.24
C ILE A 160 -9.69 -4.31 2.87
N GLY A 161 -8.89 -3.67 2.02
CA GLY A 161 -9.32 -3.28 0.68
C GLY A 161 -9.55 -4.45 -0.27
N GLU A 162 -8.99 -5.63 0.03
CA GLU A 162 -9.30 -6.86 -0.70
C GLU A 162 -10.63 -7.42 -0.22
N ILE A 163 -10.81 -7.51 1.11
CA ILE A 163 -12.03 -8.04 1.71
C ILE A 163 -13.27 -7.23 1.32
N THR A 164 -13.22 -5.89 1.38
CA THR A 164 -14.38 -5.05 1.02
C THR A 164 -14.70 -5.04 -0.49
N LYS A 165 -13.88 -5.70 -1.31
CA LYS A 165 -14.11 -5.87 -2.75
C LYS A 165 -14.49 -7.29 -3.13
N LEU A 166 -14.49 -8.24 -2.19
CA LEU A 166 -14.85 -9.62 -2.45
C LEU A 166 -16.27 -9.72 -3.01
N LYS A 167 -16.41 -10.61 -3.99
CA LYS A 167 -17.69 -11.07 -4.52
C LYS A 167 -17.97 -12.50 -4.08
N VAL A 168 -19.23 -12.93 -4.17
CA VAL A 168 -19.63 -14.29 -3.79
C VAL A 168 -18.83 -15.34 -4.55
N GLN A 169 -18.63 -15.16 -5.87
CA GLN A 169 -17.81 -16.05 -6.72
C GLN A 169 -16.33 -16.20 -6.27
N ASN A 170 -15.83 -15.31 -5.43
CA ASN A 170 -14.46 -15.42 -4.90
C ASN A 170 -14.36 -16.42 -3.74
N LEU A 171 -15.49 -16.85 -3.16
CA LEU A 171 -15.52 -17.81 -2.07
C LEU A 171 -15.75 -19.23 -2.60
N ASN A 172 -14.96 -20.17 -2.10
CA ASN A 172 -15.22 -21.59 -2.26
C ASN A 172 -15.43 -22.20 -0.87
N PHE A 173 -16.66 -22.61 -0.57
CA PHE A 173 -17.04 -23.18 0.72
C PHE A 173 -16.72 -24.67 0.88
N GLU A 174 -16.37 -25.39 -0.19
CA GLU A 174 -15.94 -26.78 -0.08
C GLU A 174 -14.58 -26.88 0.60
N ILE A 175 -13.67 -25.97 0.24
CA ILE A 175 -12.30 -25.89 0.78
C ILE A 175 -12.07 -24.65 1.64
N ASN A 176 -13.12 -23.90 1.97
CA ASN A 176 -13.09 -22.63 2.72
C ASN A 176 -12.01 -21.66 2.24
N SER A 177 -11.90 -21.47 0.92
CA SER A 177 -10.89 -20.61 0.29
C SER A 177 -11.47 -19.32 -0.24
N ILE A 178 -10.60 -18.31 -0.34
CA ILE A 178 -10.86 -17.01 -0.95
C ILE A 178 -9.89 -16.85 -2.11
N ASP A 179 -10.39 -16.73 -3.34
CA ASP A 179 -9.59 -16.30 -4.48
C ASP A 179 -9.58 -14.78 -4.59
N ALA A 180 -8.47 -14.17 -4.17
CA ALA A 180 -8.24 -12.73 -4.24
C ALA A 180 -7.32 -12.32 -5.40
N SER A 181 -7.04 -13.22 -6.35
CA SER A 181 -6.13 -12.97 -7.49
C SER A 181 -6.52 -11.77 -8.35
N ASN A 182 -7.82 -11.57 -8.56
CA ASN A 182 -8.36 -10.57 -9.49
C ASN A 182 -9.02 -9.37 -8.78
N ILE A 183 -8.68 -9.10 -7.52
CA ILE A 183 -9.30 -8.01 -6.73
C ILE A 183 -8.57 -6.66 -6.88
N HIS A 184 -7.31 -6.69 -7.32
CA HIS A 184 -6.49 -5.51 -7.53
C HIS A 184 -6.26 -5.21 -9.00
N ASP A 185 -6.47 -3.95 -9.37
CA ASP A 185 -6.20 -3.44 -10.73
C ASP A 185 -4.76 -2.93 -10.91
N GLY A 186 -3.81 -3.26 -10.02
CA GLY A 186 -2.48 -2.65 -10.00
C GLY A 186 -1.31 -3.63 -9.94
N ASP A 187 -0.27 -3.37 -10.74
CA ASP A 187 0.91 -4.23 -10.98
C ASP A 187 1.86 -4.47 -9.77
N THR A 188 1.63 -3.81 -8.63
CA THR A 188 2.54 -3.86 -7.47
C THR A 188 1.98 -4.58 -6.26
N LYS A 189 0.67 -4.84 -6.22
CA LYS A 189 0.01 -5.51 -5.09
C LYS A 189 -0.93 -6.56 -5.64
N HIS A 190 -0.57 -7.82 -5.43
CA HIS A 190 -1.37 -8.94 -5.86
C HIS A 190 -1.70 -9.79 -4.65
N SER A 191 -2.96 -10.20 -4.57
CA SER A 191 -3.36 -11.26 -3.68
C SER A 191 -3.46 -12.55 -4.48
N TRP A 192 -3.46 -13.68 -3.79
CA TRP A 192 -3.64 -14.99 -4.40
C TRP A 192 -4.80 -15.66 -3.68
N VAL A 193 -4.67 -16.95 -3.41
CA VAL A 193 -5.60 -17.70 -2.59
C VAL A 193 -5.24 -17.56 -1.11
N SER A 194 -6.24 -17.26 -0.30
CA SER A 194 -6.20 -17.44 1.16
C SER A 194 -7.40 -18.28 1.61
N PHE A 195 -7.59 -18.42 2.92
CA PHE A 195 -8.63 -19.27 3.50
C PHE A 195 -9.31 -18.58 4.66
N PHE A 196 -10.44 -19.15 5.08
CA PHE A 196 -11.14 -18.81 6.31
C PHE A 196 -11.40 -20.08 7.12
N THR A 197 -11.69 -19.90 8.41
CA THR A 197 -11.96 -21.01 9.32
C THR A 197 -13.33 -21.63 9.03
N SER A 198 -13.47 -22.92 9.35
CA SER A 198 -14.73 -23.65 9.17
C SER A 198 -15.93 -23.04 9.93
N PRO A 199 -15.78 -22.47 11.15
CA PRO A 199 -16.87 -21.72 11.78
C PRO A 199 -17.28 -20.46 11.01
N LEU A 200 -16.32 -19.72 10.45
CA LEU A 200 -16.59 -18.53 9.65
C LEU A 200 -17.28 -18.86 8.32
N ALA A 201 -16.99 -20.04 7.75
CA ALA A 201 -17.69 -20.53 6.56
C ALA A 201 -19.21 -20.55 6.74
N LYS A 202 -19.68 -21.04 7.89
CA LYS A 202 -21.11 -21.09 8.23
C LYS A 202 -21.72 -19.70 8.33
N ILE A 203 -21.02 -18.78 9.00
CA ILE A 203 -21.46 -17.38 9.14
C ILE A 203 -21.58 -16.71 7.76
N LEU A 204 -20.59 -16.92 6.88
CA LEU A 204 -20.57 -16.36 5.54
C LEU A 204 -21.68 -16.95 4.66
N GLN A 205 -21.92 -18.26 4.71
CA GLN A 205 -23.02 -18.91 3.98
C GLN A 205 -24.37 -18.33 4.40
N THR A 206 -24.65 -18.32 5.71
CA THR A 206 -25.89 -17.72 6.23
C THR A 206 -26.03 -16.27 5.82
N TYR A 207 -24.95 -15.47 5.90
CA TYR A 207 -24.99 -14.08 5.49
C TYR A 207 -25.28 -13.91 3.99
N VAL A 208 -24.67 -14.71 3.12
CA VAL A 208 -24.93 -14.69 1.66
C VAL A 208 -26.38 -15.06 1.35
N GLU A 209 -26.91 -16.11 2.00
CA GLU A 209 -28.29 -16.58 1.84
C GLU A 209 -29.31 -15.54 2.33
N GLU A 210 -29.12 -14.99 3.53
CA GLU A 210 -30.04 -14.00 4.12
C GLU A 210 -30.10 -12.68 3.34
N ASN A 211 -29.03 -12.34 2.62
CA ASN A 211 -28.96 -11.13 1.79
C ASN A 211 -29.24 -11.41 0.31
N TYR A 212 -29.58 -12.65 -0.06
CA TYR A 212 -29.89 -13.06 -1.44
C TYR A 212 -28.82 -12.65 -2.46
N LEU A 213 -27.54 -12.82 -2.09
CA LEU A 213 -26.43 -12.39 -2.93
C LEU A 213 -26.10 -13.42 -4.01
N ASP A 214 -26.03 -12.96 -5.26
CA ASP A 214 -25.59 -13.78 -6.39
C ASP A 214 -24.07 -13.77 -6.57
N ASP A 215 -23.54 -14.75 -7.32
CA ASP A 215 -22.09 -14.94 -7.58
C ASP A 215 -21.35 -13.65 -7.99
N GLY A 216 -21.99 -12.80 -8.81
CA GLY A 216 -21.41 -11.58 -9.34
C GLY A 216 -21.42 -10.38 -8.39
N GLU A 217 -22.14 -10.47 -7.27
CA GLU A 217 -22.38 -9.38 -6.33
C GLU A 217 -21.29 -9.28 -5.27
N LYS A 218 -21.06 -8.05 -4.78
CA LYS A 218 -20.15 -7.83 -3.67
C LYS A 218 -20.75 -8.41 -2.40
N ILE A 219 -19.91 -9.09 -1.62
CA ILE A 219 -20.32 -9.64 -0.32
C ILE A 219 -20.65 -8.51 0.65
N PHE A 220 -19.85 -7.46 0.66
CA PHE A 220 -19.99 -6.37 1.63
C PHE A 220 -20.38 -5.06 0.93
N SER A 221 -21.40 -4.40 1.47
CA SER A 221 -21.78 -3.05 1.06
C SER A 221 -20.92 -1.97 1.74
N VAL A 222 -20.28 -2.32 2.86
CA VAL A 222 -19.51 -1.40 3.69
C VAL A 222 -18.14 -1.08 3.09
N GLU A 223 -17.84 0.22 3.04
CA GLU A 223 -16.55 0.70 2.58
C GLU A 223 -15.44 0.51 3.62
N SER A 224 -14.20 0.33 3.14
CA SER A 224 -13.00 0.19 3.98
C SER A 224 -12.86 1.31 5.03
N ARG A 225 -13.27 2.54 4.70
CA ARG A 225 -13.18 3.68 5.62
C ARG A 225 -14.20 3.60 6.76
N THR A 226 -15.39 3.07 6.49
CA THR A 226 -16.42 2.86 7.51
C THR A 226 -15.96 1.80 8.51
N ILE A 227 -15.40 0.68 8.02
CA ILE A 227 -14.79 -0.34 8.89
C ILE A 227 -13.66 0.25 9.74
N GLN A 228 -12.75 1.02 9.15
CA GLN A 228 -11.66 1.67 9.90
C GLN A 228 -12.18 2.61 10.99
N ASN A 229 -13.25 3.35 10.71
CA ASN A 229 -13.89 4.22 11.70
C ASN A 229 -14.54 3.39 12.82
N ASN A 230 -15.23 2.30 12.49
CA ASN A 230 -15.82 1.40 13.50
C ASN A 230 -14.74 0.79 14.40
N PHE A 231 -13.63 0.31 13.82
CA PHE A 231 -12.48 -0.16 14.58
C PHE A 231 -11.93 0.92 15.51
N LYS A 232 -11.80 2.17 15.01
CA LYS A 232 -11.33 3.30 15.82
C LYS A 232 -12.26 3.58 17.01
N LEU A 233 -13.58 3.58 16.78
CA LEU A 233 -14.56 3.84 17.83
C LEU A 233 -14.54 2.73 18.90
N VAL A 234 -14.50 1.46 18.48
CA VAL A 234 -14.40 0.33 19.42
C VAL A 234 -13.07 0.34 20.17
N SER A 235 -11.96 0.64 19.48
CA SER A 235 -10.64 0.79 20.11
C SER A 235 -10.66 1.85 21.21
N GLN A 236 -11.26 3.01 20.95
CA GLN A 236 -11.40 4.08 21.93
C GLN A 236 -12.30 3.69 23.10
N LYS A 237 -13.38 2.96 22.84
CA LYS A 237 -14.32 2.50 23.86
C LYS A 237 -13.67 1.50 24.82
N LEU A 238 -12.89 0.56 24.30
CA LEU A 238 -12.33 -0.55 25.07
C LEU A 238 -10.91 -0.29 25.57
N GLY A 239 -10.24 0.75 25.07
CA GLY A 239 -8.82 1.00 25.34
C GLY A 239 -7.88 0.00 24.65
N ILE A 240 -8.36 -0.71 23.62
CA ILE A 240 -7.61 -1.73 22.88
C ILE A 240 -7.16 -1.13 21.54
N GLU A 241 -5.85 -0.99 21.31
CA GLU A 241 -5.34 -0.48 20.05
C GLU A 241 -5.40 -1.54 18.94
N LEU A 242 -6.52 -1.60 18.22
CA LEU A 242 -6.70 -2.56 17.14
C LEU A 242 -7.06 -1.89 15.82
N THR A 243 -6.32 -2.26 14.77
CA THR A 243 -6.60 -1.84 13.40
C THR A 243 -6.64 -3.07 12.48
N PRO A 244 -7.24 -2.97 11.28
CA PRO A 244 -7.17 -4.06 10.30
C PRO A 244 -5.74 -4.55 10.01
N HIS A 245 -4.75 -3.65 10.06
CA HIS A 245 -3.35 -4.02 9.88
C HIS A 245 -2.79 -4.82 11.06
N VAL A 246 -3.26 -4.54 12.28
CA VAL A 246 -2.85 -5.30 13.48
C VAL A 246 -3.40 -6.72 13.39
N LEU A 247 -4.66 -6.93 12.99
CA LEU A 247 -5.23 -8.27 12.78
C LEU A 247 -4.40 -9.12 11.82
N ARG A 248 -3.94 -8.52 10.71
CA ARG A 248 -3.03 -9.21 9.78
C ARG A 248 -1.67 -9.55 10.40
N SER A 249 -1.18 -8.73 11.33
CA SER A 249 0.05 -9.00 12.07
C SER A 249 -0.14 -10.16 13.04
N ILE A 250 -1.30 -10.24 13.70
CA ILE A 250 -1.71 -11.36 14.55
C ILE A 250 -1.83 -12.64 13.73
N PHE A 251 -2.47 -12.61 12.55
CA PHE A 251 -2.50 -13.77 11.65
C PHE A 251 -1.09 -14.27 11.30
N THR A 252 -0.18 -13.32 10.96
CA THR A 252 1.23 -13.65 10.66
C THR A 252 1.92 -14.30 11.86
N GLU A 253 1.72 -13.78 13.07
CA GLU A 253 2.26 -14.35 14.31
C GLU A 253 1.72 -15.76 14.58
N LYS A 254 0.41 -15.97 14.45
CA LYS A 254 -0.20 -17.30 14.60
C LYS A 254 0.37 -18.29 13.58
N CYS A 255 0.61 -17.87 12.34
CA CYS A 255 1.28 -18.69 11.33
C CYS A 255 2.73 -19.04 11.73
N THR A 256 3.48 -18.08 12.28
CA THR A 256 4.83 -18.33 12.80
C THR A 256 4.81 -19.33 13.97
N ILE A 257 3.86 -19.20 14.90
CA ILE A 257 3.66 -20.15 16.02
C ILE A 257 3.34 -21.56 15.48
N ALA A 258 2.52 -21.65 14.43
CA ALA A 258 2.21 -22.89 13.72
C ALA A 258 3.39 -23.44 12.88
N LYS A 259 4.55 -22.77 12.88
CA LYS A 259 5.77 -23.14 12.14
C LYS A 259 5.57 -23.20 10.63
N ILE A 260 4.67 -22.37 10.09
CA ILE A 260 4.49 -22.24 8.65
C ILE A 260 5.71 -21.51 8.06
N PRO A 261 6.35 -22.01 6.99
CA PRO A 261 7.45 -21.30 6.34
C PRO A 261 7.03 -19.93 5.78
N ASP A 262 7.90 -18.92 5.94
CA ASP A 262 7.64 -17.52 5.56
C ASP A 262 7.11 -17.36 4.13
N LYS A 263 7.61 -18.17 3.17
CA LYS A 263 7.15 -18.13 1.77
C LYS A 263 5.65 -18.40 1.63
N TYR A 264 5.07 -19.23 2.50
CA TYR A 264 3.65 -19.54 2.51
C TYR A 264 2.85 -18.52 3.30
N ILE A 265 3.40 -17.99 4.40
CA ILE A 265 2.81 -16.87 5.13
C ILE A 265 2.62 -15.67 4.20
N ASP A 266 3.67 -15.33 3.45
CA ASP A 266 3.64 -14.23 2.49
C ASP A 266 2.67 -14.49 1.34
N ALA A 267 2.52 -15.73 0.89
CA ALA A 267 1.54 -16.10 -0.12
C ALA A 267 0.09 -15.94 0.38
N LEU A 268 -0.24 -16.49 1.56
CA LEU A 268 -1.56 -16.35 2.21
C LEU A 268 -1.91 -14.88 2.45
N CYS A 269 -0.90 -14.09 2.79
CA CYS A 269 -1.02 -12.66 2.97
C CYS A 269 -1.06 -11.86 1.63
N GLY A 270 -0.86 -12.47 0.46
CA GLY A 270 -0.77 -11.69 -0.80
C GLY A 270 0.40 -10.68 -0.79
N ARG A 271 1.57 -11.11 -0.30
CA ARG A 271 2.85 -10.38 -0.39
C ARG A 271 3.75 -10.98 -1.48
N THR A 272 3.49 -12.19 -1.93
CA THR A 272 4.23 -12.84 -3.02
C THR A 272 3.81 -12.26 -4.37
N SER A 273 4.78 -11.91 -5.23
CA SER A 273 4.49 -11.34 -6.55
C SER A 273 3.96 -12.40 -7.53
N PRO A 274 3.17 -12.03 -8.55
CA PRO A 274 2.66 -12.97 -9.56
C PRO A 274 3.77 -13.69 -10.31
N SER A 275 4.89 -13.00 -10.58
CA SER A 275 6.04 -13.62 -11.23
C SER A 275 6.63 -14.76 -10.40
N ILE A 276 6.70 -14.60 -9.08
CA ILE A 276 7.17 -15.66 -8.17
C ILE A 276 6.13 -16.79 -8.09
N ILE A 277 4.84 -16.45 -7.98
CA ILE A 277 3.74 -17.44 -7.95
C ILE A 277 3.77 -18.28 -9.22
N SER A 278 3.88 -17.65 -10.39
CA SER A 278 3.91 -18.33 -11.69
C SER A 278 5.12 -19.26 -11.83
N LYS A 279 6.32 -18.82 -11.41
CA LYS A 279 7.55 -19.63 -11.45
C LYS A 279 7.49 -20.85 -10.53
N HIS A 280 6.77 -20.76 -9.43
CA HIS A 280 6.66 -21.81 -8.42
C HIS A 280 5.20 -22.25 -8.23
N TYR A 281 4.43 -22.32 -9.32
CA TYR A 281 2.99 -22.53 -9.28
C TYR A 281 2.59 -23.80 -8.50
N THR A 282 3.38 -24.87 -8.66
CA THR A 282 3.17 -26.13 -7.93
C THR A 282 3.33 -25.99 -6.42
N ASP A 283 4.11 -25.03 -5.94
CA ASP A 283 4.27 -24.75 -4.51
C ASP A 283 3.14 -23.87 -3.96
N TYR A 284 2.58 -23.00 -4.80
CA TYR A 284 1.51 -22.07 -4.45
C TYR A 284 0.12 -22.53 -4.92
N SER A 285 -0.03 -23.83 -5.21
CA SER A 285 -1.35 -24.38 -5.54
C SER A 285 -2.30 -24.22 -4.35
N PRO A 286 -3.61 -24.03 -4.59
CA PRO A 286 -4.59 -23.92 -3.51
C PRO A 286 -4.52 -25.09 -2.53
N GLU A 287 -4.30 -26.31 -3.02
CA GLU A 287 -4.14 -27.52 -2.20
C GLU A 287 -2.96 -27.44 -1.24
N LYS A 288 -1.78 -27.02 -1.73
CA LYS A 288 -0.60 -26.88 -0.86
C LYS A 288 -0.76 -25.75 0.14
N LEU A 289 -1.34 -24.63 -0.27
CA LEU A 289 -1.63 -23.53 0.65
C LEU A 289 -2.66 -23.95 1.70
N ARG A 290 -3.65 -24.76 1.33
CA ARG A 290 -4.62 -25.34 2.27
C ARG A 290 -3.94 -26.24 3.30
N ILE A 291 -2.99 -27.08 2.89
CA ILE A 291 -2.20 -27.92 3.80
C ILE A 291 -1.47 -27.06 4.84
N GLN A 292 -0.86 -25.94 4.41
CA GLN A 292 -0.20 -25.02 5.34
C GLN A 292 -1.21 -24.32 6.25
N TYR A 293 -2.34 -23.87 5.69
CA TYR A 293 -3.40 -23.19 6.45
C TYR A 293 -4.00 -24.09 7.55
N ASN A 294 -4.16 -25.39 7.29
CA ASN A 294 -4.65 -26.35 8.27
C ASN A 294 -3.78 -26.40 9.55
N LEU A 295 -2.50 -26.03 9.48
CA LEU A 295 -1.61 -25.96 10.65
C LEU A 295 -1.95 -24.79 11.58
N VAL A 296 -2.43 -23.68 11.02
CA VAL A 296 -2.76 -22.46 11.79
C VAL A 296 -4.24 -22.36 12.13
N GLU A 297 -5.15 -23.02 11.39
CA GLU A 297 -6.60 -22.98 11.62
C GLU A 297 -7.00 -23.20 13.10
N PRO A 298 -6.41 -24.16 13.85
CA PRO A 298 -6.74 -24.37 15.27
C PRO A 298 -6.34 -23.19 16.20
N LEU A 299 -5.42 -22.33 15.76
CA LEU A 299 -4.98 -21.14 16.50
C LEU A 299 -5.82 -19.89 16.17
N LEU A 300 -6.73 -19.99 15.20
CA LEU A 300 -7.56 -18.90 14.68
C LEU A 300 -9.01 -18.96 15.18
N THR A 301 -9.25 -19.62 16.31
CA THR A 301 -10.55 -19.65 16.97
C THR A 301 -10.63 -18.57 18.04
N LEU A 302 -11.68 -17.74 17.98
CA LEU A 302 -12.05 -16.74 19.00
C LEU A 302 -13.35 -17.15 19.68
#